data_AF-A0A8T4YR63-F1
#
_entry.id   AF-A0A8T4YR63-F1
#
_cell.length_a   1.000
_cell.length_b   1.000
_cell.length_c   1.000
_cell.angle_alpha   90.00
_cell.angle_beta   90.00
_cell.angle_gamma   90.00
#
_symmetry.space_group_name_H-M   'P 1'
#
loop_
_entity.id
_entity.type
_entity.pdbx_description
1 polymer ?
#
loop_
_entity_poly.entity_id
_entity_poly.type
_entity_poly.pdbx_seq_one_letter_code
_entity_poly.pdbx_strand_id
1 'polypeptide(L)'
;MLCSANQIFDAIYVTDERKVDGVKKAGIRVAAKGEKCDIKVLEPFNGVEIAKIRKTGKSVAVRVVVKNAEDEKEAIKATNLSADYIIIHCLDWKVIPLENLVANTRGRSKLLAEVSSLEEAKLALEILELGVDGIVLKASSFEELVRATYLVKKKLPRVKLVPVKVVEVKQIGIGARVCVDTCDLMKEGEGLLLGCQSACLFLVEAEVHKNPFVQSRPFR
;
A
#
# COMPACT_ATOMS: atom_id res chain seq x y z
N MET A 1 8.91 27.06 -1.21
CA MET A 1 9.08 25.64 -0.81
C MET A 1 7.92 24.72 -1.19
N LEU A 2 6.81 25.21 -1.76
CA LEU A 2 5.63 24.37 -2.08
C LEU A 2 5.63 23.73 -3.48
N CYS A 3 6.54 24.14 -4.38
CA CYS A 3 6.51 23.66 -5.78
C CYS A 3 7.01 22.21 -5.96
N SER A 4 7.72 21.63 -4.98
CA SER A 4 8.16 20.21 -5.00
C SER A 4 7.20 19.27 -4.26
N ALA A 5 6.12 19.79 -3.68
CA ALA A 5 5.23 19.04 -2.79
C ALA A 5 4.43 17.94 -3.49
N ASN A 6 4.02 18.15 -4.75
CA ASN A 6 3.30 17.14 -5.55
C ASN A 6 4.15 15.88 -5.86
N GLN A 7 5.47 15.90 -5.58
CA GLN A 7 6.32 14.70 -5.69
C GLN A 7 6.32 13.85 -4.41
N ILE A 8 5.80 14.37 -3.29
CA ILE A 8 5.94 13.75 -1.96
C ILE A 8 4.62 13.10 -1.50
N PHE A 9 3.47 13.73 -1.77
CA PHE A 9 2.14 13.25 -1.37
C PHE A 9 1.07 13.61 -2.42
N ASP A 10 -0.01 12.82 -2.47
CA ASP A 10 -1.07 12.96 -3.49
C ASP A 10 -2.13 14.00 -3.15
N ALA A 11 -2.34 14.26 -1.86
CA ALA A 11 -3.30 15.23 -1.35
C ALA A 11 -2.92 15.69 0.06
N ILE A 12 -3.41 16.86 0.48
CA ILE A 12 -3.32 17.35 1.86
C ILE A 12 -4.70 17.29 2.49
N TYR A 13 -4.80 16.60 3.63
CA TYR A 13 -5.99 16.62 4.47
C TYR A 13 -5.92 17.82 5.43
N VAL A 14 -6.85 18.76 5.26
CA VAL A 14 -6.92 20.01 6.03
C VAL A 14 -8.12 19.95 6.96
N THR A 15 -7.86 20.05 8.26
CA THR A 15 -8.90 20.11 9.30
C THR A 15 -9.37 21.54 9.60
N ASP A 16 -8.54 22.55 9.33
CA ASP A 16 -8.85 23.97 9.50
C ASP A 16 -9.17 24.64 8.16
N GLU A 17 -10.44 24.97 7.95
CA GLU A 17 -10.95 25.53 6.69
C GLU A 17 -10.24 26.82 6.25
N ARG A 18 -9.68 27.59 7.20
CA ARG A 18 -8.97 28.85 6.90
C ARG A 18 -7.69 28.62 6.10
N LYS A 19 -7.13 27.41 6.15
CA LYS A 19 -5.88 27.05 5.47
C LYS A 19 -6.08 26.48 4.07
N VAL A 20 -7.33 26.17 3.69
CA VAL A 20 -7.67 25.53 2.41
C VAL A 20 -7.23 26.38 1.22
N ASP A 21 -7.50 27.69 1.25
CA ASP A 21 -7.16 28.60 0.15
C ASP A 21 -5.64 28.72 -0.05
N GLY A 22 -4.85 28.63 1.02
CA GLY A 22 -3.39 28.63 0.95
C GLY A 22 -2.83 27.39 0.28
N VAL A 23 -3.41 26.21 0.55
CA VAL A 23 -2.99 24.94 -0.05
C VAL A 23 -3.43 24.84 -1.52
N LYS A 24 -4.64 25.31 -1.85
CA LYS A 24 -5.10 25.32 -3.25
C LYS A 24 -4.21 26.16 -4.16
N LYS A 25 -3.70 27.30 -3.67
CA LYS A 25 -2.72 28.13 -4.41
C LYS A 25 -1.41 27.41 -4.72
N ALA A 26 -1.07 26.35 -3.97
CA ALA A 26 0.10 25.53 -4.22
C ALA A 26 -0.09 24.47 -5.33
N GLY A 27 -1.31 24.32 -5.89
CA GLY A 27 -1.60 23.35 -6.95
C GLY A 27 -1.66 21.89 -6.47
N ILE A 28 -1.96 21.68 -5.19
CA ILE A 28 -2.06 20.37 -4.54
C ILE A 28 -3.53 20.06 -4.29
N ARG A 29 -3.96 18.81 -4.48
CA ARG A 29 -5.33 18.37 -4.15
C ARG A 29 -5.60 18.52 -2.66
N VAL A 30 -6.74 19.10 -2.30
CA VAL A 30 -7.14 19.32 -0.91
C VAL A 30 -8.32 18.45 -0.53
N ALA A 31 -8.15 17.68 0.54
CA ALA A 31 -9.22 16.98 1.24
C ALA A 31 -9.65 17.80 2.46
N ALA A 32 -10.94 18.10 2.62
CA ALA A 32 -11.44 18.83 3.79
C ALA A 32 -12.94 18.59 4.02
N LYS A 33 -13.43 18.94 5.21
CA LYS A 33 -14.86 18.92 5.56
C LYS A 33 -15.67 20.04 4.92
N GLY A 34 -15.04 21.17 4.57
CA GLY A 34 -15.71 22.31 3.94
C GLY A 34 -16.13 22.07 2.48
N GLU A 35 -16.73 23.06 1.83
CA GLU A 35 -17.15 22.96 0.41
C GLU A 35 -16.03 23.27 -0.60
N LYS A 36 -15.03 24.06 -0.18
CA LYS A 36 -13.93 24.53 -1.04
C LYS A 36 -12.80 23.48 -1.20
N CYS A 37 -13.12 22.20 -1.30
CA CYS A 37 -12.15 21.11 -1.43
C CYS A 37 -12.29 20.34 -2.75
N ASP A 38 -11.29 19.54 -3.07
CA ASP A 38 -11.28 18.64 -4.24
C ASP A 38 -11.77 17.24 -3.85
N ILE A 39 -11.53 16.86 -2.58
CA ILE A 39 -12.06 15.65 -1.96
C ILE A 39 -12.87 16.06 -0.74
N LYS A 40 -14.18 15.82 -0.76
CA LYS A 40 -15.07 16.12 0.37
C LYS A 40 -14.95 15.01 1.40
N VAL A 41 -14.50 15.35 2.61
CA VAL A 41 -14.39 14.41 3.73
C VAL A 41 -15.66 14.48 4.58
N LEU A 42 -16.34 13.34 4.73
CA LEU A 42 -17.53 13.19 5.56
C LEU A 42 -17.17 12.55 6.90
N GLU A 43 -17.60 13.17 7.98
CA GLU A 43 -17.49 12.68 9.35
C GLU A 43 -18.55 13.40 10.21
N PRO A 44 -19.60 12.71 10.68
CA PRO A 44 -19.84 11.25 10.59
C PRO A 44 -20.27 10.78 9.20
N PHE A 45 -20.38 9.46 8.98
CA PHE A 45 -20.91 8.88 7.76
C PHE A 45 -22.32 9.40 7.42
N ASN A 46 -22.52 9.75 6.15
CA ASN A 46 -23.82 10.14 5.62
C ASN A 46 -24.02 9.58 4.20
N GLY A 47 -24.79 8.50 4.09
CA GLY A 47 -25.02 7.82 2.81
C GLY A 47 -25.71 8.67 1.74
N VAL A 48 -26.58 9.61 2.13
CA VAL A 48 -27.30 10.49 1.20
C VAL A 48 -26.32 11.50 0.58
N GLU A 49 -25.41 12.03 1.40
CA GLU A 49 -24.39 12.97 0.92
C GLU A 49 -23.38 12.32 -0.01
N ILE A 50 -22.97 11.07 0.25
CA ILE A 50 -22.10 10.31 -0.66
C ILE A 50 -22.72 10.26 -2.07
N ALA A 51 -23.99 9.86 -2.16
CA ALA A 51 -24.69 9.78 -3.43
C ALA A 51 -24.84 11.16 -4.12
N LYS A 52 -25.09 12.22 -3.34
CA LYS A 52 -25.21 13.59 -3.85
C LYS A 52 -23.88 14.11 -4.41
N ILE A 53 -22.78 13.95 -3.67
CA ILE A 53 -21.45 14.41 -4.08
C ILE A 53 -21.00 13.67 -5.33
N ARG A 54 -21.24 12.36 -5.40
CA ARG A 54 -20.88 11.55 -6.57
C ARG A 54 -21.58 12.03 -7.84
N LYS A 55 -22.85 12.47 -7.77
CA LYS A 55 -23.56 13.07 -8.91
C LYS A 55 -22.95 14.39 -9.40
N THR A 56 -22.23 15.10 -8.52
CA THR A 56 -21.51 16.33 -8.89
C THR A 56 -20.13 16.07 -9.50
N GLY A 57 -19.68 14.81 -9.56
CA GLY A 57 -18.38 14.42 -10.10
C GLY A 57 -17.18 14.72 -9.19
N LYS A 58 -17.41 15.19 -7.96
CA LYS A 58 -16.35 15.38 -6.95
C LYS A 58 -16.05 14.05 -6.24
N SER A 59 -14.79 13.88 -5.82
CA SER A 59 -14.39 12.73 -5.01
C SER A 59 -14.90 12.87 -3.57
N VAL A 60 -15.31 11.74 -2.98
CA VAL A 60 -15.79 11.68 -1.60
C VAL A 60 -14.92 10.74 -0.77
N ALA A 61 -14.56 11.19 0.43
CA ALA A 61 -13.88 10.40 1.43
C ALA A 61 -14.76 10.30 2.68
N VAL A 62 -14.79 9.15 3.34
CA VAL A 62 -15.46 8.98 4.64
C VAL A 62 -14.41 8.70 5.69
N ARG A 63 -14.35 9.51 6.75
CA ARG A 63 -13.46 9.27 7.88
C ARG A 63 -14.23 8.58 9.01
N VAL A 64 -13.74 7.43 9.44
CA VAL A 64 -14.35 6.62 10.51
C VAL A 64 -13.32 6.42 11.62
N VAL A 65 -13.71 6.74 12.85
CA VAL A 65 -12.94 6.41 14.05
C VAL A 65 -13.41 5.07 14.56
N VAL A 66 -12.56 4.04 14.48
CA VAL A 66 -12.94 2.66 14.82
C VAL A 66 -12.63 2.39 16.28
N LYS A 67 -13.69 2.15 17.06
CA LYS A 67 -13.63 1.79 18.48
C LYS A 67 -14.25 0.42 18.74
N ASN A 68 -15.20 0.01 17.90
CA ASN A 68 -15.91 -1.26 18.00
C ASN A 68 -16.34 -1.79 16.62
N ALA A 69 -16.94 -2.98 16.61
CA ALA A 69 -17.38 -3.65 15.38
C ALA A 69 -18.51 -2.93 14.62
N GLU A 70 -19.28 -2.03 15.24
CA GLU A 70 -20.29 -1.25 14.52
C GLU A 70 -19.64 -0.14 13.67
N ASP A 71 -18.55 0.45 14.15
CA ASP A 71 -17.77 1.43 13.39
C ASP A 71 -17.13 0.77 12.14
N GLU A 72 -16.68 -0.48 12.26
CA GLU A 72 -16.20 -1.27 11.10
C GLU A 72 -17.31 -1.45 10.06
N LYS A 73 -18.54 -1.75 10.49
CA LYS A 73 -19.68 -1.85 9.57
C LYS A 73 -20.00 -0.52 8.90
N GLU A 74 -19.80 0.62 9.56
CA GLU A 74 -19.97 1.95 8.97
C GLU A 74 -19.00 2.16 7.80
N ALA A 75 -17.72 1.81 7.98
CA ALA A 75 -16.71 1.86 6.92
C ALA A 75 -17.06 0.93 5.74
N ILE A 76 -17.59 -0.28 6.02
CA ILE A 76 -18.04 -1.22 4.98
C ILE A 76 -19.28 -0.67 4.24
N LYS A 77 -20.24 -0.07 4.96
CA LYS A 77 -21.42 0.58 4.35
C LYS A 77 -21.00 1.72 3.42
N ALA A 78 -20.05 2.56 3.84
CA ALA A 78 -19.49 3.63 3.02
C ALA A 78 -18.84 3.09 1.73
N THR A 79 -18.11 1.98 1.85
CA THR A 79 -17.53 1.27 0.70
C THR A 79 -18.60 0.77 -0.27
N ASN A 80 -19.69 0.19 0.24
CA ASN A 80 -20.80 -0.30 -0.57
C ASN A 80 -21.56 0.81 -1.31
N LEU A 81 -21.52 2.04 -0.79
CA LEU A 81 -22.06 3.23 -1.46
C LEU A 81 -21.09 3.87 -2.47
N SER A 82 -19.98 3.20 -2.75
CA SER A 82 -18.93 3.63 -3.69
C SER A 82 -18.30 4.97 -3.30
N ALA A 83 -17.98 5.16 -2.02
CA ALA A 83 -17.08 6.23 -1.62
C ALA A 83 -15.69 5.99 -2.24
N ASP A 84 -15.00 7.03 -2.71
CA ASP A 84 -13.69 6.86 -3.36
C ASP A 84 -12.61 6.46 -2.35
N TYR A 85 -12.67 7.04 -1.15
CA TYR A 85 -11.70 6.86 -0.09
C TYR A 85 -12.37 6.56 1.25
N ILE A 86 -11.81 5.65 2.02
CA ILE A 86 -12.20 5.37 3.41
C ILE A 86 -11.00 5.63 4.30
N ILE A 87 -11.08 6.63 5.17
CA ILE A 87 -10.01 7.00 6.09
C ILE A 87 -10.32 6.40 7.47
N ILE A 88 -9.48 5.47 7.91
CA ILE A 88 -9.66 4.75 9.18
C ILE A 88 -8.71 5.29 10.23
N HIS A 89 -9.28 5.67 11.38
CA HIS A 89 -8.51 6.05 12.55
C HIS A 89 -8.80 5.06 13.70
N CYS A 90 -7.83 4.20 14.01
CA CYS A 90 -7.89 3.27 15.14
C CYS A 90 -7.17 3.86 16.35
N LEU A 91 -7.81 3.86 17.53
CA LEU A 91 -7.24 4.41 18.76
C LEU A 91 -6.26 3.42 19.43
N ASP A 92 -6.74 2.22 19.77
CA ASP A 92 -6.00 1.29 20.65
C ASP A 92 -5.60 -0.01 19.94
N TRP A 93 -6.57 -0.74 19.36
CA TRP A 93 -6.29 -2.00 18.65
C TRP A 93 -6.24 -1.75 17.15
N LYS A 94 -5.04 -1.54 16.59
CA LYS A 94 -4.90 -1.08 15.19
C LYS A 94 -4.88 -2.22 14.16
N VAL A 95 -4.37 -3.40 14.53
CA VAL A 95 -4.14 -4.51 13.58
C VAL A 95 -5.44 -5.18 13.16
N ILE A 96 -6.19 -5.77 14.11
CA ILE A 96 -7.38 -6.58 13.81
C ILE A 96 -8.45 -5.79 13.03
N PRO A 97 -8.82 -4.55 13.41
CA PRO A 97 -9.81 -3.81 12.64
C PRO A 97 -9.33 -3.47 11.22
N LEU A 98 -8.04 -3.16 11.04
CA LEU A 98 -7.49 -2.93 9.72
C LEU A 98 -7.47 -4.21 8.88
N GLU A 99 -7.13 -5.37 9.45
CA GLU A 99 -7.22 -6.68 8.76
C GLU A 99 -8.63 -6.95 8.25
N ASN A 100 -9.64 -6.78 9.11
CA ASN A 100 -11.04 -6.95 8.75
C ASN A 100 -11.44 -6.00 7.61
N LEU A 101 -11.05 -4.73 7.70
CA LEU A 101 -11.41 -3.73 6.70
C LEU A 101 -10.68 -3.95 5.38
N VAL A 102 -9.40 -4.32 5.39
CA VAL A 102 -8.65 -4.69 4.18
C VAL A 102 -9.36 -5.84 3.47
N ALA A 103 -9.73 -6.90 4.19
CA ALA A 103 -10.46 -8.03 3.61
C ALA A 103 -11.83 -7.63 3.04
N ASN A 104 -12.53 -6.70 3.68
CA ASN A 104 -13.90 -6.31 3.34
C ASN A 104 -14.04 -5.07 2.44
N THR A 105 -12.97 -4.38 2.07
CA THR A 105 -13.08 -3.14 1.26
C THR A 105 -12.27 -3.17 -0.03
N ARG A 106 -11.36 -4.14 -0.17
CA ARG A 106 -10.44 -4.25 -1.30
C ARG A 106 -11.16 -4.22 -2.65
N GLY A 107 -10.62 -3.42 -3.58
CA GLY A 107 -11.09 -3.30 -4.95
C GLY A 107 -12.39 -2.50 -5.14
N ARG A 108 -13.05 -2.05 -4.06
CA ARG A 108 -14.27 -1.22 -4.11
C ARG A 108 -14.00 0.25 -3.80
N SER A 109 -13.18 0.51 -2.78
CA SER A 109 -12.78 1.85 -2.35
C SER A 109 -11.31 1.84 -1.95
N LYS A 110 -10.64 3.00 -1.96
CA LYS A 110 -9.27 3.10 -1.46
C LYS A 110 -9.27 3.23 0.06
N LEU A 111 -8.74 2.23 0.75
CA LEU A 111 -8.61 2.23 2.20
C LEU A 111 -7.34 2.97 2.60
N LEU A 112 -7.48 4.00 3.45
CA LEU A 112 -6.39 4.81 3.97
C LEU A 112 -6.32 4.68 5.49
N ALA A 113 -5.16 4.32 6.04
CA ALA A 113 -4.97 4.30 7.49
C ALA A 113 -4.43 5.64 8.00
N GLU A 114 -5.07 6.22 9.00
CA GLU A 114 -4.54 7.38 9.71
C GLU A 114 -3.49 6.92 10.72
N VAL A 115 -2.26 7.40 10.53
CA VAL A 115 -1.07 6.95 11.27
C VAL A 115 -0.34 8.14 11.88
N SER A 116 0.23 7.93 13.06
CA SER A 116 0.96 8.96 13.81
C SER A 116 2.47 8.75 13.81
N SER A 117 2.98 7.66 13.23
CA SER A 117 4.41 7.39 13.12
C SER A 117 4.75 6.55 11.87
N LEU A 118 6.05 6.45 11.57
CA LEU A 118 6.55 5.60 10.49
C LEU A 118 6.36 4.11 10.78
N GLU A 119 6.44 3.70 12.04
CA GLU A 119 6.21 2.32 12.47
C GLU A 119 4.76 1.92 12.21
N GLU A 120 3.81 2.79 12.55
CA GLU A 120 2.39 2.58 12.26
C GLU A 120 2.11 2.56 10.75
N ALA A 121 2.78 3.45 10.00
CA ALA A 121 2.69 3.46 8.54
C ALA A 121 3.15 2.14 7.93
N LYS A 122 4.30 1.61 8.36
CA LYS A 122 4.81 0.30 7.89
C LYS A 122 3.83 -0.80 8.21
N LEU A 123 3.37 -0.87 9.46
CA LEU A 123 2.42 -1.88 9.90
C LEU A 123 1.15 -1.85 9.04
N ALA A 124 0.53 -0.68 8.86
CA ALA A 124 -0.69 -0.56 8.06
C ALA A 124 -0.49 -0.97 6.58
N LEU A 125 0.67 -0.63 6.00
CA LEU A 125 1.01 -0.97 4.61
C LEU A 125 1.36 -2.45 4.39
N GLU A 126 1.68 -3.19 5.45
CA GLU A 126 2.11 -4.59 5.38
C GLU A 126 1.06 -5.58 5.94
N ILE A 127 -0.06 -5.09 6.50
CA ILE A 127 -1.14 -5.91 7.06
C ILE A 127 -1.68 -6.93 6.05
N LEU A 128 -1.82 -8.19 6.48
CA LEU A 128 -2.20 -9.36 5.65
C LEU A 128 -1.32 -9.56 4.40
N GLU A 129 -0.13 -8.93 4.32
CA GLU A 129 0.70 -8.85 3.10
C GLU A 129 0.01 -8.15 1.92
N LEU A 130 -1.21 -7.63 2.14
CA LEU A 130 -1.99 -6.90 1.17
C LEU A 130 -1.84 -5.39 1.37
N GLY A 131 -1.77 -4.98 2.63
CA GLY A 131 -1.72 -3.58 3.06
C GLY A 131 -3.03 -2.82 2.85
N VAL A 132 -3.09 -1.66 3.48
CA VAL A 132 -4.01 -0.59 3.06
C VAL A 132 -3.51 0.05 1.75
N ASP A 133 -4.41 0.69 0.99
CA ASP A 133 -4.05 1.34 -0.28
C ASP A 133 -3.20 2.61 -0.11
N GLY A 134 -3.15 3.16 1.10
CA GLY A 134 -2.32 4.31 1.44
C GLY A 134 -2.47 4.74 2.90
N ILE A 135 -1.80 5.83 3.26
CA ILE A 135 -1.78 6.35 4.63
C ILE A 135 -2.14 7.83 4.66
N VAL A 136 -2.79 8.25 5.74
CA VAL A 136 -2.94 9.66 6.13
C VAL A 136 -1.99 9.89 7.29
N LEU A 137 -0.82 10.46 6.99
CA LEU A 137 0.20 10.73 7.99
C LEU A 137 0.02 12.13 8.58
N LYS A 138 -0.11 12.20 9.90
CA LYS A 138 0.02 13.46 10.63
C LYS A 138 1.50 13.74 10.92
N ALA A 139 2.19 14.31 9.94
CA ALA A 139 3.62 14.54 10.07
C ALA A 139 3.95 15.66 11.07
N SER A 140 4.94 15.39 11.92
CA SER A 140 5.51 16.33 12.87
C SER A 140 6.68 17.13 12.28
N SER A 141 7.31 16.62 11.23
CA SER A 141 8.46 17.23 10.57
C SER A 141 8.51 16.91 9.06
N PHE A 142 9.29 17.70 8.30
CA PHE A 142 9.51 17.43 6.87
C PHE A 142 10.31 16.14 6.62
N GLU A 143 11.24 15.80 7.50
CA GLU A 143 12.03 14.57 7.39
C GLU A 143 11.15 13.32 7.51
N GLU A 144 10.18 13.34 8.43
CA GLU A 144 9.21 12.28 8.60
C GLU A 144 8.36 12.07 7.32
N LEU A 145 7.94 13.15 6.67
CA LEU A 145 7.23 13.08 5.37
C LEU A 145 8.08 12.37 4.32
N VAL A 146 9.35 12.76 4.16
CA VAL A 146 10.25 12.17 3.15
C VAL A 146 10.43 10.66 3.40
N ARG A 147 10.65 10.27 4.67
CA ARG A 147 10.78 8.86 5.04
C ARG A 147 9.50 8.07 4.78
N ALA A 148 8.34 8.64 5.10
CA ALA A 148 7.05 8.01 4.83
C ALA A 148 6.78 7.82 3.34
N THR A 149 7.13 8.82 2.51
CA THR A 149 7.07 8.70 1.06
C THR A 149 7.93 7.56 0.54
N TYR A 150 9.12 7.35 1.09
CA TYR A 150 9.96 6.21 0.72
C TYR A 150 9.30 4.86 1.06
N LEU A 151 8.59 4.78 2.18
CA LEU A 151 7.85 3.56 2.57
C LEU A 151 6.69 3.27 1.63
N VAL A 152 5.84 4.26 1.33
CA VAL A 152 4.69 4.09 0.42
C VAL A 152 5.16 3.80 -1.01
N LYS A 153 6.25 4.46 -1.44
CA LYS A 153 6.83 4.28 -2.78
C LYS A 153 7.84 3.15 -2.85
N LYS A 154 7.96 2.31 -1.82
CA LYS A 154 8.84 1.13 -1.78
C LYS A 154 8.33 0.11 -2.78
N LYS A 155 8.44 0.43 -4.07
CA LYS A 155 8.53 -0.57 -5.13
C LYS A 155 9.80 -1.33 -4.80
N LEU A 156 9.67 -2.63 -4.56
CA LEU A 156 10.82 -3.53 -4.65
C LEU A 156 11.60 -3.12 -5.90
N PRO A 157 12.91 -2.81 -5.78
CA PRO A 157 13.68 -2.38 -6.92
C PRO A 157 13.53 -3.45 -8.00
N ARG A 158 12.95 -3.06 -9.15
CA ARG A 158 12.83 -3.97 -10.29
C ARG A 158 14.23 -4.19 -10.83
N VAL A 159 14.81 -5.34 -10.52
CA VAL A 159 16.11 -5.74 -11.05
C VAL A 159 15.89 -6.17 -12.50
N LYS A 160 16.42 -5.38 -13.45
CA LYS A 160 16.36 -5.74 -14.86
C LYS A 160 17.36 -6.87 -15.11
N LEU A 161 16.85 -8.04 -15.49
CA LEU A 161 17.68 -9.16 -15.92
C LEU A 161 18.22 -8.90 -17.32
N VAL A 162 19.46 -9.33 -17.55
CA VAL A 162 20.11 -9.28 -18.86
C VAL A 162 20.56 -10.69 -19.24
N PRO A 163 20.40 -11.10 -20.50
CA PRO A 163 20.87 -12.40 -20.94
C PRO A 163 22.40 -12.43 -20.92
N VAL A 164 22.96 -13.55 -20.49
CA VAL A 164 24.41 -13.81 -20.49
C VAL A 164 24.69 -15.12 -21.21
N LYS A 165 25.87 -15.22 -21.84
CA LYS A 165 26.28 -16.44 -22.53
C LYS A 165 27.07 -17.34 -21.58
N VAL A 166 26.63 -18.59 -21.42
CA VAL A 166 27.42 -19.62 -20.75
C VAL A 166 28.58 -20.02 -21.66
N VAL A 167 29.81 -19.82 -21.18
CA VAL A 167 31.03 -20.12 -21.95
C VAL A 167 31.59 -21.51 -21.63
N GLU A 168 31.40 -21.98 -20.40
CA GLU A 168 31.94 -23.25 -19.91
C GLU A 168 31.10 -23.74 -18.72
N VAL A 169 30.94 -25.05 -18.58
CA VAL A 169 30.33 -25.70 -17.42
C VAL A 169 31.31 -26.73 -16.86
N LYS A 170 31.61 -26.65 -15.57
CA LYS A 170 32.52 -27.58 -14.87
C LYS A 170 31.75 -28.37 -13.83
N GLN A 171 32.03 -29.67 -13.73
CA GLN A 171 31.57 -30.47 -12.60
C GLN A 171 32.32 -30.04 -11.34
N ILE A 172 31.57 -29.79 -10.28
CA ILE A 172 32.14 -29.55 -8.95
C ILE A 172 32.23 -30.87 -8.17
N GLY A 173 33.18 -30.95 -7.25
CA GLY A 173 33.33 -32.09 -6.34
C GLY A 173 32.25 -32.12 -5.25
N ILE A 174 32.52 -32.85 -4.17
CA ILE A 174 31.62 -32.91 -3.01
C ILE A 174 31.47 -31.51 -2.40
N GLY A 175 30.24 -31.14 -2.04
CA GLY A 175 29.92 -29.86 -1.42
C GLY A 175 28.73 -29.95 -0.47
N ALA A 176 28.57 -28.92 0.36
CA ALA A 176 27.41 -28.78 1.24
C ALA A 176 26.15 -28.46 0.44
N ARG A 177 25.00 -28.97 0.89
CA ARG A 177 23.68 -28.66 0.33
C ARG A 177 22.86 -27.90 1.37
N VAL A 178 22.12 -26.90 0.91
CA VAL A 178 21.23 -26.09 1.74
C VAL A 178 19.87 -26.02 1.05
N CYS A 179 18.81 -26.15 1.82
CA CYS A 179 17.45 -25.89 1.38
C CYS A 179 17.07 -24.45 1.72
N VAL A 180 16.38 -23.77 0.80
CA VAL A 180 15.81 -22.46 1.03
C VAL A 180 14.31 -22.61 0.88
N ASP A 181 13.59 -22.46 1.99
CA ASP A 181 12.14 -22.52 2.02
C ASP A 181 11.60 -21.07 2.03
N THR A 182 10.57 -20.82 1.23
CA THR A 182 9.88 -19.52 1.20
C THR A 182 8.48 -19.63 1.79
N CYS A 183 7.97 -18.53 2.34
CA CYS A 183 6.57 -18.47 2.80
C CYS A 183 5.57 -18.36 1.64
N ASP A 184 6.07 -18.11 0.42
CA ASP A 184 5.29 -17.98 -0.80
C ASP A 184 5.48 -19.16 -1.76
N LEU A 185 4.41 -19.52 -2.47
CA LEU A 185 4.47 -20.44 -3.60
C LEU A 185 4.92 -19.70 -4.86
N MET A 186 6.09 -20.08 -5.37
CA MET A 186 6.65 -19.49 -6.59
C MET A 186 5.94 -20.01 -7.85
N LYS A 187 5.83 -19.15 -8.86
CA LYS A 187 5.27 -19.44 -10.19
C LYS A 187 6.38 -19.49 -11.24
N GLU A 188 6.02 -19.88 -12.47
CA GLU A 188 6.93 -19.80 -13.62
C GLU A 188 7.49 -18.38 -13.77
N GLY A 189 8.81 -18.27 -13.87
CA GLY A 189 9.59 -17.04 -13.90
C GLY A 189 10.02 -16.51 -12.53
N GLU A 190 9.61 -17.13 -11.41
CA GLU A 190 9.99 -16.73 -10.05
C GLU A 190 11.08 -17.64 -9.47
N GLY A 191 11.98 -17.07 -8.68
CA GLY A 191 13.15 -17.77 -8.17
C GLY A 191 14.06 -16.90 -7.31
N LEU A 192 15.29 -17.35 -7.13
CA LEU A 192 16.29 -16.69 -6.29
C LEU A 192 17.45 -16.17 -7.14
N LEU A 193 17.96 -14.98 -6.80
CA LEU A 193 19.22 -14.48 -7.37
C LEU A 193 20.40 -15.10 -6.61
N LEU A 194 21.10 -16.05 -7.25
CA LEU A 194 22.17 -16.84 -6.66
C LEU A 194 23.49 -16.63 -7.41
N GLY A 195 24.60 -16.61 -6.68
CA GLY A 195 25.93 -16.49 -7.26
C GLY A 195 27.01 -16.48 -6.19
N CYS A 196 28.24 -16.78 -6.59
CA CYS A 196 29.40 -16.71 -5.71
C CYS A 196 30.00 -15.31 -5.59
N GLN A 197 29.50 -14.33 -6.35
CA GLN A 197 29.97 -12.94 -6.36
C GLN A 197 28.78 -11.98 -6.18
N SER A 198 29.00 -10.87 -5.49
CA SER A 198 27.97 -9.84 -5.28
C SER A 198 27.69 -9.01 -6.55
N ALA A 199 28.63 -8.98 -7.51
CA ALA A 199 28.53 -8.18 -8.71
C ALA A 199 27.72 -8.83 -9.85
N CYS A 200 27.50 -10.16 -9.79
CA CYS A 200 26.76 -10.89 -10.81
C CYS A 200 26.05 -12.09 -10.18
N LEU A 201 24.72 -12.09 -10.24
CA LEU A 201 23.87 -13.15 -9.75
C LEU A 201 23.04 -13.70 -10.92
N PHE A 202 22.74 -14.99 -10.88
CA PHE A 202 21.85 -15.66 -11.81
C PHE A 202 20.48 -15.81 -11.16
N LEU A 203 19.41 -15.52 -11.92
CA LEU A 203 18.09 -15.96 -11.52
C LEU A 203 18.02 -17.48 -11.69
N VAL A 204 17.98 -18.20 -10.58
CA VAL A 204 17.70 -19.63 -10.52
C VAL A 204 16.23 -19.78 -10.20
N GLU A 205 15.45 -20.15 -11.21
CA GLU A 205 14.01 -20.33 -11.12
C GLU A 205 13.67 -21.51 -10.19
N ALA A 206 12.53 -21.41 -9.51
CA ALA A 206 11.98 -22.53 -8.76
C ALA A 206 11.70 -23.73 -9.68
N GLU A 207 11.69 -24.95 -9.12
CA GLU A 207 11.41 -26.19 -9.85
C GLU A 207 9.90 -26.37 -10.13
N VAL A 208 9.31 -25.39 -10.83
CA VAL A 208 7.88 -25.30 -11.14
C VAL A 208 7.53 -25.85 -12.52
N HIS A 209 8.51 -25.92 -13.43
CA HIS A 209 8.34 -26.48 -14.77
C HIS A 209 8.15 -27.99 -14.74
N LYS A 210 7.29 -28.52 -15.62
CA LYS A 210 7.14 -29.96 -15.82
C LYS A 210 8.35 -30.50 -16.58
N ASN A 211 9.03 -31.48 -16.00
CA ASN A 211 10.13 -32.19 -16.63
C ASN A 211 9.70 -33.65 -16.93
N PRO A 212 10.02 -34.23 -18.10
CA PRO A 212 9.74 -35.64 -18.39
C PRO A 212 10.41 -36.64 -17.42
N PHE A 213 11.45 -36.23 -16.69
CA PHE A 213 12.22 -37.11 -15.79
C PHE A 213 11.88 -36.96 -14.31
N VAL A 214 11.20 -35.88 -13.92
CA VAL A 214 10.88 -35.58 -12.51
C VAL A 214 9.55 -34.83 -12.46
N GLN A 215 8.65 -35.26 -11.57
CA GLN A 215 7.42 -34.51 -11.32
C GLN A 215 7.77 -33.11 -10.81
N SER A 216 7.14 -32.08 -11.38
CA SER A 216 7.18 -30.72 -10.86
C SER A 216 6.87 -30.75 -9.36
N ARG A 217 7.61 -29.97 -8.56
CA ARG A 217 7.41 -29.90 -7.10
C ARG A 217 6.80 -28.55 -6.73
N PRO A 218 5.51 -28.32 -7.01
CA PRO A 218 4.86 -27.03 -6.76
C PRO A 218 4.61 -26.74 -5.27
N PHE A 219 4.96 -27.66 -4.36
CA PHE A 219 4.76 -27.52 -2.92
C PHE A 219 6.03 -27.96 -2.17
N ARG A 220 7.05 -27.09 -2.16
CA ARG A 220 8.11 -27.04 -1.15
C ARG A 220 8.52 -25.58 -1.00
#